data_AF-A0A957CY62-F1
#
_entry.id   AF-A0A957CY62-F1
#
_cell.length_a   1.000
_cell.length_b   1.000
_cell.length_c   1.000
_cell.angle_alpha   90.00
_cell.angle_beta   90.00
_cell.angle_gamma   90.00
#
_symmetry.space_group_name_H-M   'P 1'
#
loop_
_entity.id
_entity.type
_entity.pdbx_description
1 polymer ?
#
loop_
_entity_poly.entity_id
_entity_poly.type
_entity_poly.pdbx_seq_one_letter_code
_entity_poly.pdbx_strand_id
1 'polypeptide(L)'
;MINHQFSPKTMYQGKYLLSTDADKLDVDLIHDFLSNQSYWAKGVSREKVLRSMQHSLCFGVYVIDPVRDRQVGFARVVTDFATFAYLADVFILDAHRGQGLGKWLV
;
A
#
# COMPACT_ATOMS: atom_id res chain seq x y z
N MET A 1 15.38 -14.90 -10.70
CA MET A 1 14.83 -13.75 -9.97
C MET A 1 15.27 -13.90 -8.53
N ILE A 2 16.00 -12.94 -7.97
CA ILE A 2 16.43 -13.01 -6.58
C ILE A 2 15.18 -12.74 -5.72
N ASN A 3 14.70 -13.75 -5.01
CA ASN A 3 13.67 -13.58 -4.00
C ASN A 3 14.27 -12.77 -2.86
N HIS A 4 13.95 -11.47 -2.81
CA HIS A 4 14.24 -10.66 -1.64
C HIS A 4 13.38 -11.17 -0.48
N GLN A 5 13.95 -12.06 0.32
CA GLN A 5 13.29 -12.72 1.43
C GLN A 5 13.24 -11.78 2.64
N PHE A 6 12.45 -10.70 2.53
CA PHE A 6 12.13 -9.85 3.66
C PHE A 6 10.88 -10.37 4.35
N SER A 7 11.01 -10.73 5.63
CA SER A 7 9.84 -11.07 6.44
C SER A 7 8.89 -9.87 6.51
N PRO A 8 7.57 -10.08 6.36
CA PRO A 8 6.60 -9.01 6.51
C PRO A 8 6.77 -8.26 7.83
N LYS A 9 6.75 -6.93 7.79
CA LYS A 9 6.75 -6.08 8.97
C LYS A 9 5.36 -5.56 9.25
N THR A 10 5.02 -5.44 10.53
CA THR A 10 3.78 -4.82 10.99
C THR A 10 4.07 -3.85 12.12
N MET A 11 3.49 -2.65 12.05
CA MET A 11 3.59 -1.59 13.04
C MET A 11 2.19 -1.13 13.43
N TYR A 12 2.02 -0.62 14.66
CA TYR A 12 0.73 -0.20 15.18
C TYR A 12 0.75 1.27 15.58
N GLN A 13 -0.34 1.98 15.32
CA GLN A 13 -0.55 3.35 15.75
C GLN A 13 -2.03 3.57 16.10
N GLY A 14 -2.34 3.52 17.40
CA GLY A 14 -3.71 3.61 17.89
C GLY A 14 -4.57 2.47 17.32
N LYS A 15 -5.67 2.83 16.63
CA LYS A 15 -6.58 1.88 15.97
C LYS A 15 -6.14 1.43 14.57
N TYR A 16 -4.94 1.80 14.16
CA TYR A 16 -4.41 1.48 12.84
C TYR A 16 -3.21 0.55 12.93
N LEU A 17 -3.03 -0.26 11.89
CA LEU A 17 -1.79 -0.99 11.66
C LEU A 17 -1.26 -0.68 10.26
N LEU A 18 0.06 -0.69 10.11
CA LEU A 18 0.77 -0.62 8.84
C LEU A 18 1.46 -1.95 8.62
N SER A 19 1.33 -2.53 7.43
CA SER A 19 1.93 -3.83 7.10
C SER A 19 2.58 -3.83 5.73
N THR A 20 3.69 -4.56 5.59
CA THR A 20 4.32 -4.88 4.29
C THR A 20 3.99 -6.30 3.82
N ASP A 21 3.00 -6.94 4.44
CA ASP A 21 2.51 -8.25 4.04
C ASP A 21 1.69 -8.14 2.75
N ALA A 22 2.21 -8.71 1.67
CA ALA A 22 1.56 -8.68 0.37
C ALA A 22 0.22 -9.43 0.37
N ASP A 23 0.06 -10.47 1.20
CA ASP A 23 -1.15 -11.29 1.27
C ASP A 23 -2.32 -10.55 1.93
N LYS A 24 -2.05 -9.45 2.64
CA LYS A 24 -3.09 -8.60 3.24
C LYS A 24 -3.65 -7.55 2.29
N LEU A 25 -2.98 -7.27 1.17
CA LEU A 25 -3.35 -6.18 0.27
C LEU A 25 -4.66 -6.46 -0.46
N ASP A 26 -5.58 -5.51 -0.38
CA ASP A 26 -6.82 -5.48 -1.13
C ASP A 26 -6.55 -4.87 -2.52
N VAL A 27 -6.28 -5.75 -3.49
CA VAL A 27 -5.97 -5.34 -4.88
C VAL A 27 -7.13 -4.58 -5.52
N ASP A 28 -8.37 -4.92 -5.19
CA ASP A 28 -9.53 -4.30 -5.80
C ASP A 28 -9.73 -2.88 -5.27
N LEU A 29 -9.52 -2.65 -3.97
CA LEU A 29 -9.47 -1.31 -3.37
C LEU A 29 -8.36 -0.45 -4.00
N ILE A 30 -7.15 -1.01 -4.10
CA ILE A 30 -5.99 -0.29 -4.64
C ILE A 30 -6.23 0.07 -6.10
N HIS A 31 -6.71 -0.88 -6.91
CA HIS A 31 -7.01 -0.64 -8.32
C HIS A 31 -8.13 0.39 -8.50
N ASP A 32 -9.22 0.30 -7.75
CA ASP A 32 -10.32 1.27 -7.81
C ASP A 32 -9.81 2.68 -7.49
N PHE A 33 -9.08 2.84 -6.38
CA PHE A 33 -8.56 4.15 -6.00
C PHE A 33 -7.63 4.71 -7.09
N LEU A 34 -6.67 3.92 -7.57
CA LEU A 34 -5.72 4.37 -8.58
C LEU A 34 -6.41 4.71 -9.91
N SER A 35 -7.29 3.84 -10.40
CA SER A 35 -7.95 4.01 -11.69
C SER A 35 -8.98 5.13 -11.69
N ASN A 36 -9.73 5.28 -10.61
CA ASN A 36 -10.95 6.10 -10.60
C ASN A 36 -10.83 7.37 -9.77
N GLN A 37 -9.99 7.38 -8.73
CA GLN A 37 -9.90 8.50 -7.77
C GLN A 37 -8.59 9.28 -7.90
N SER A 38 -7.49 8.60 -8.25
CA SER A 38 -6.19 9.26 -8.39
C SER A 38 -6.09 10.05 -9.71
N TYR A 39 -5.45 11.22 -9.67
CA TYR A 39 -5.19 11.98 -10.90
C TYR A 39 -3.99 11.44 -11.68
N TRP A 40 -3.04 10.75 -11.03
CA TRP A 40 -1.78 10.29 -11.63
C TRP A 40 -1.85 8.91 -12.27
N ALA A 41 -2.77 8.05 -11.85
CA ALA A 41 -2.95 6.70 -12.38
C ALA A 41 -4.35 6.47 -12.99
N LYS A 42 -5.03 7.55 -13.37
CA LYS A 42 -6.40 7.50 -13.92
C LYS A 42 -6.49 6.53 -15.10
N GLY A 43 -7.43 5.59 -15.02
CA GLY A 43 -7.65 4.56 -16.05
C GLY A 43 -6.58 3.46 -16.10
N VAL A 44 -5.72 3.32 -15.09
CA VAL A 44 -4.76 2.20 -15.04
C VAL A 44 -5.51 0.86 -14.99
N SER A 45 -5.08 -0.08 -15.84
CA SER A 45 -5.64 -1.43 -15.85
C SER A 45 -5.27 -2.19 -14.58
N ARG A 46 -6.19 -3.04 -14.08
CA ARG A 46 -5.96 -3.94 -12.94
C ARG A 46 -4.70 -4.81 -13.12
N GLU A 47 -4.44 -5.28 -14.34
CA GLU A 47 -3.25 -6.10 -14.65
C GLU A 47 -1.94 -5.33 -14.39
N LYS A 48 -1.84 -4.08 -14.85
CA LYS A 48 -0.66 -3.23 -14.60
C LYS A 48 -0.47 -2.96 -13.11
N VAL A 49 -1.54 -2.69 -12.37
CA VAL A 49 -1.47 -2.51 -10.91
C VAL A 49 -0.91 -3.77 -10.25
N LEU A 50 -1.52 -4.92 -10.52
CA LEU A 50 -1.10 -6.21 -9.95
C LEU A 50 0.38 -6.52 -10.26
N ARG A 51 0.80 -6.37 -11.52
CA ARG A 51 2.19 -6.58 -11.93
C ARG A 51 3.14 -5.61 -11.23
N SER A 52 2.75 -4.33 -11.10
CA SER A 52 3.59 -3.34 -10.40
C SER A 52 3.77 -3.67 -8.93
N MET A 53 2.73 -4.18 -8.26
CA MET A 53 2.76 -4.59 -6.85
C MET A 53 3.66 -5.81 -6.66
N GLN A 54 3.60 -6.79 -7.56
CA GLN A 54 4.45 -8.00 -7.53
C GLN A 54 5.96 -7.69 -7.63
N HIS A 55 6.33 -6.54 -8.21
CA HIS A 55 7.73 -6.13 -8.41
C HIS A 55 8.13 -4.92 -7.55
N SER A 56 7.38 -4.63 -6.48
CA SER A 56 7.64 -3.50 -5.59
C SER A 56 7.47 -3.90 -4.12
N LEU A 57 8.11 -3.17 -3.21
CA LEU A 57 7.77 -3.25 -1.80
C LEU A 57 6.48 -2.46 -1.57
N CYS A 58 5.43 -3.14 -1.10
CA CYS A 58 4.13 -2.53 -0.90
C CYS A 58 3.83 -2.36 0.59
N PHE A 59 3.13 -1.29 0.92
CA PHE A 59 2.68 -0.95 2.26
C PHE A 59 1.16 -0.79 2.25
N GLY A 60 0.48 -1.48 3.16
CA GLY A 60 -0.94 -1.27 3.43
C GLY A 60 -1.12 -0.63 4.80
N VAL A 61 -2.04 0.33 4.91
CA VAL A 61 -2.53 0.84 6.20
C VAL A 61 -3.93 0.30 6.41
N TYR A 62 -4.22 -0.21 7.59
CA TYR A 62 -5.50 -0.83 7.92
C TYR A 62 -6.06 -0.27 9.22
N VAL A 63 -7.39 -0.23 9.31
CA VAL A 63 -8.09 -0.12 10.60
C VAL A 63 -8.18 -1.51 11.20
N ILE A 64 -7.76 -1.64 12.45
CA ILE A 64 -7.84 -2.90 13.21
C ILE A 64 -9.32 -3.20 13.46
N ASP A 65 -9.75 -4.41 13.11
CA ASP A 65 -11.13 -4.86 13.24
C ASP A 65 -11.17 -6.28 13.84
N PRO A 66 -12.12 -6.59 14.74
CA PRO A 66 -12.21 -7.91 15.36
C PRO A 66 -12.43 -9.07 14.37
N VAL A 67 -13.04 -8.81 13.20
CA VAL A 67 -13.32 -9.83 12.20
C VAL A 67 -12.23 -9.86 11.14
N ARG A 68 -11.91 -8.70 10.56
CA ARG A 68 -10.88 -8.58 9.52
C ARG A 68 -10.45 -7.13 9.36
N ASP A 69 -9.15 -6.89 9.52
CA ASP A 69 -8.54 -5.59 9.27
C ASP A 69 -8.95 -5.02 7.91
N ARG A 70 -9.37 -3.76 7.87
CA ARG A 70 -9.86 -3.11 6.65
C ARG A 70 -8.80 -2.17 6.11
N GLN A 71 -8.36 -2.37 4.87
CA GLN A 71 -7.37 -1.49 4.25
C GLN A 71 -7.96 -0.10 4.02
N VAL A 72 -7.21 0.93 4.39
CA VAL A 72 -7.58 2.36 4.32
C VAL A 72 -6.49 3.23 3.71
N GLY A 73 -5.34 2.65 3.39
CA GLY A 73 -4.23 3.35 2.77
C GLY A 73 -3.26 2.40 2.08
N PHE A 74 -2.45 2.98 1.20
CA PHE A 74 -1.48 2.24 0.41
C PHE A 74 -0.28 3.14 0.06
N ALA A 75 0.88 2.53 -0.07
CA ALA A 75 2.04 3.09 -0.72
C ALA A 75 2.86 1.98 -1.37
N ARG A 76 3.60 2.32 -2.43
CA ARG A 76 4.44 1.36 -3.14
C ARG A 76 5.84 1.95 -3.33
N VAL A 77 6.85 1.13 -3.16
CA VAL A 77 8.26 1.49 -3.34
C VAL A 77 8.88 0.59 -4.40
N VAL A 78 9.28 1.20 -5.51
CA VAL A 78 10.14 0.55 -6.52
C VAL A 78 11.58 0.71 -6.06
N THR A 79 12.28 -0.40 -5.78
CA THR A 79 13.63 -0.34 -5.21
C THR A 79 14.47 -1.52 -5.67
N ASP A 80 15.79 -1.30 -5.74
CA ASP A 80 16.80 -2.35 -5.89
C ASP A 80 17.20 -2.98 -4.54
N PHE A 81 16.60 -2.50 -3.44
CA PHE A 81 16.90 -2.86 -2.05
C PHE A 81 18.35 -2.61 -1.62
N ALA A 82 19.09 -1.75 -2.33
CA ALA A 82 20.50 -1.50 -2.06
C ALA A 82 20.85 0.00 -2.14
N THR A 83 20.51 0.67 -3.24
CA THR A 83 21.01 2.02 -3.54
C THR A 83 19.94 3.01 -3.94
N PHE A 84 18.76 2.54 -4.38
CA PHE A 84 17.71 3.40 -4.89
C PHE A 84 16.32 2.96 -4.46
N ALA A 85 15.47 3.93 -4.16
CA ALA A 85 14.05 3.73 -3.88
C ALA A 85 13.22 4.87 -4.47
N TYR A 86 12.12 4.52 -5.13
CA TYR A 86 11.13 5.46 -5.65
C TYR A 86 9.76 5.17 -5.01
N LEU A 87 9.28 6.13 -4.23
CA LEU A 87 7.97 6.09 -3.58
C LEU A 87 6.88 6.52 -4.57
N ALA A 88 5.84 5.70 -4.70
CA ALA A 88 4.73 5.87 -5.63
C ALA A 88 3.39 5.45 -5.00
N ASP A 89 2.30 5.81 -5.67
CA ASP A 89 0.94 5.33 -5.38
C ASP A 89 0.48 5.54 -3.92
N VAL A 90 0.94 6.63 -3.30
CA VAL A 90 0.63 6.96 -1.91
C VAL A 90 -0.78 7.51 -1.79
N PHE A 91 -1.63 6.86 -1.01
CA PHE A 91 -2.94 7.39 -0.66
C PHE A 91 -3.46 6.92 0.70
N ILE A 92 -4.36 7.72 1.26
CA ILE A 92 -5.24 7.38 2.38
C ILE A 92 -6.67 7.68 1.94
N LEU A 93 -7.61 6.76 2.19
CA LEU A 93 -9.03 6.97 1.91
C LEU A 93 -9.56 8.17 2.70
N ASP A 94 -10.46 8.94 2.09
CA ASP A 94 -10.94 10.23 2.59
C ASP A 94 -11.40 10.18 4.06
N ALA A 95 -12.16 9.14 4.44
CA ALA A 95 -12.69 8.94 5.78
C ALA A 95 -11.60 8.75 6.88
N HIS A 96 -10.36 8.52 6.49
CA HIS A 96 -9.23 8.27 7.40
C HIS A 96 -8.12 9.32 7.29
N ARG A 97 -8.32 10.38 6.48
CA ARG A 97 -7.37 11.50 6.37
C ARG A 97 -7.38 12.37 7.63
N GLY A 98 -6.34 13.21 7.78
CA GLY A 98 -6.16 14.09 8.95
C GLY A 98 -5.60 13.39 10.20
N GLN A 99 -5.37 12.08 10.15
CA GLN A 99 -4.89 11.27 11.28
C GLN A 99 -3.36 11.03 11.28
N GLY A 100 -2.60 11.73 10.43
CA GLY A 100 -1.15 11.55 10.29
C GLY A 100 -0.71 10.28 9.55
N LEU A 101 -1.64 9.46 9.05
CA LEU A 101 -1.32 8.18 8.38
C LEU A 101 -0.49 8.33 7.10
N GLY A 102 -0.67 9.41 6.34
CA GLY A 102 0.16 9.68 5.16
C GLY A 102 1.61 9.95 5.53
N LYS A 103 1.86 10.61 6.67
CA LYS A 103 3.22 10.78 7.21
C LYS A 103 3.78 9.46 7.73
N TRP A 104 2.94 8.57 8.24
CA TRP A 104 3.37 7.26 8.72
C TRP A 104 3.85 6.33 7.59
N LEU A 105 3.38 6.56 6.36
CA LEU A 105 3.81 5.85 5.15
C LEU A 105 5.16 6.34 4.59
N VAL A 106 5.71 7.46 5.08
CA VAL A 106 6.91 8.13 4.52
C VAL A 106 8.05 8.18 5.54
#